data_AF-A0A2R3JNR7-F1
#
_entry.id   AF-A0A2R3JNR7-F1
#
_cell.length_a   1.000
_cell.length_b   1.000
_cell.length_c   1.000
_cell.angle_alpha   90.00
_cell.angle_beta   90.00
_cell.angle_gamma   90.00
#
_symmetry.space_group_name_H-M   'P 1'
#
loop_
_entity.id
_entity.type
_entity.pdbx_description
1 polymer ?
#
loop_
_entity_poly.entity_id
_entity_poly.type
_entity_poly.pdbx_seq_one_letter_code
_entity_poly.pdbx_strand_id
1 'polypeptide(L)'
;MTDKYEFWFIPGSQKLYGSEQLTEVQNNCNEIVTTLNAVLPFPVILKDTILEANQYTEVIKEADFDDKVAGVITWMHTFSPAKNLVSGI
;
A
#
# COMPACT_ATOMS: atom_id res chain seq x y z
N MET A 1 -21.67 -12.50 3.21
CA MET A 1 -21.38 -12.68 1.76
C MET A 1 -19.88 -12.83 1.67
N THR A 2 -19.39 -13.85 0.98
CA THR A 2 -17.96 -14.16 0.89
C THR A 2 -17.31 -13.08 0.05
N ASP A 3 -16.45 -12.26 0.65
CA ASP A 3 -15.69 -11.23 -0.05
C ASP A 3 -14.79 -11.92 -1.09
N LYS A 4 -15.28 -11.95 -2.32
CA LYS A 4 -14.64 -12.68 -3.42
C LYS A 4 -13.35 -11.99 -3.87
N TYR A 5 -13.18 -10.72 -3.50
CA TYR A 5 -12.07 -9.88 -3.87
C TYR A 5 -11.65 -8.95 -2.74
N GLU A 6 -10.38 -8.57 -2.77
CA GLU A 6 -9.74 -7.63 -1.87
C GLU A 6 -9.01 -6.53 -2.64
N PHE A 7 -8.74 -5.42 -1.95
CA PHE A 7 -7.96 -4.32 -2.48
C PHE A 7 -6.73 -4.09 -1.61
N TRP A 8 -5.57 -3.90 -2.23
CA TRP A 8 -4.33 -3.65 -1.48
C TRP A 8 -4.08 -2.16 -1.32
N PHE A 9 -3.86 -1.72 -0.09
CA PHE A 9 -3.42 -0.38 0.21
C PHE A 9 -1.89 -0.37 0.37
N ILE A 10 -1.21 0.35 -0.51
CA ILE A 10 0.25 0.36 -0.62
C ILE A 10 0.75 1.77 -0.28
N PRO A 11 1.24 1.99 0.95
CA PRO A 11 1.87 3.24 1.32
C PRO A 11 3.21 3.40 0.63
N GLY A 12 3.56 4.63 0.26
CA GLY A 12 4.91 4.97 -0.21
C GLY A 12 5.54 6.11 0.57
N SER A 13 6.84 5.98 0.78
CA SER A 13 7.70 6.95 1.47
C SER A 13 9.13 6.85 0.90
N GLN A 14 10.15 7.27 1.65
CA GLN A 14 11.57 7.13 1.29
C GLN A 14 12.44 6.95 2.53
N LYS A 15 13.59 6.26 2.37
CA LYS A 15 14.57 6.00 3.43
C LYS A 15 15.23 7.27 4.02
N LEU A 16 15.10 8.41 3.35
CA LEU A 16 15.62 9.69 3.84
C LEU A 16 14.87 10.18 5.09
N TYR A 17 13.66 9.67 5.32
CA TYR A 17 12.92 9.94 6.55
C TYR A 17 13.39 9.03 7.69
N GLY A 18 13.45 9.58 8.90
CA GLY A 18 13.83 8.84 10.10
C GLY A 18 12.82 7.75 10.46
N SER A 19 13.24 6.81 11.31
CA SER A 19 12.40 5.70 11.78
C SER A 19 11.12 6.18 12.50
N GLU A 20 11.19 7.32 13.19
CA GLU A 20 10.03 7.95 13.83
C GLU A 20 8.96 8.34 12.79
N GLN A 21 9.35 9.03 11.72
CA GLN A 21 8.43 9.43 10.66
C GLN A 21 7.88 8.21 9.90
N LEU A 22 8.68 7.17 9.68
CA LEU A 22 8.20 5.92 9.08
C LEU A 22 7.18 5.19 9.97
N THR A 23 7.36 5.27 11.29
CA THR A 23 6.40 4.72 12.27
C THR A 23 5.10 5.49 12.23
N GLU A 24 5.16 6.82 12.16
CA GLU A 24 3.97 7.68 12.03
C GLU A 24 3.21 7.38 10.73
N VAL A 25 3.91 7.25 9.60
CA VAL A 25 3.31 6.85 8.31
C VAL A 25 2.56 5.52 8.46
N GLN A 26 3.18 4.51 9.09
CA GLN A 26 2.55 3.21 9.28
C GLN A 26 1.29 3.31 10.17
N ASN A 27 1.34 4.10 11.24
CA ASN A 27 0.20 4.31 12.14
C ASN A 27 -0.97 4.98 11.42
N ASN A 28 -0.70 6.04 10.65
CA ASN A 28 -1.72 6.74 9.89
C ASN A 28 -2.33 5.85 8.81
N CYS A 29 -1.53 5.03 8.12
CA CYS A 29 -2.04 4.05 7.15
C CYS A 29 -2.93 2.99 7.80
N ASN A 30 -2.54 2.49 8.98
CA ASN A 30 -3.36 1.56 9.77
C ASN A 30 -4.71 2.17 10.14
N GLU A 31 -4.73 3.44 10.57
CA GLU A 31 -5.98 4.14 10.90
C GLU A 31 -6.88 4.26 9.66
N ILE A 32 -6.34 4.71 8.52
CA ILE A 32 -7.08 4.82 7.26
C ILE A 32 -7.68 3.47 6.86
N VAL A 33 -6.88 2.41 6.84
CA VAL A 33 -7.36 1.08 6.42
C VAL A 33 -8.42 0.55 7.40
N THR A 34 -8.27 0.80 8.70
CA THR A 34 -9.27 0.44 9.71
C THR A 34 -10.60 1.18 9.46
N THR A 35 -10.54 2.49 9.21
CA THR A 35 -11.73 3.30 8.92
C THR A 35 -12.39 2.87 7.61
N LEU A 36 -11.62 2.60 6.57
CA LEU A 36 -12.14 2.14 5.28
C LEU A 36 -12.82 0.77 5.41
N ASN A 37 -12.19 -0.18 6.11
CA ASN A 37 -12.77 -1.50 6.34
C ASN A 37 -14.06 -1.47 7.17
N ALA A 38 -14.30 -0.41 7.96
CA ALA A 38 -15.55 -0.25 8.70
C ALA A 38 -16.74 0.16 7.82
N VAL A 39 -16.49 0.71 6.62
CA VAL A 39 -17.53 1.31 5.77
C VAL A 39 -17.64 0.68 4.38
N LEU A 40 -16.58 0.03 3.90
CA LEU A 40 -16.54 -0.58 2.57
C LEU A 40 -17.09 -2.01 2.59
N PRO A 41 -17.75 -2.45 1.51
CA PRO A 41 -18.30 -3.81 1.40
C PRO A 41 -17.27 -4.85 0.94
N PHE A 42 -15.97 -4.52 1.01
CA PHE A 42 -14.86 -5.38 0.62
C PHE A 42 -13.63 -5.07 1.48
N PRO A 43 -12.74 -6.05 1.72
CA PRO A 43 -11.55 -5.86 2.52
C PRO A 43 -10.51 -5.01 1.79
N VAL A 44 -9.92 -4.10 2.56
CA VAL A 44 -8.72 -3.34 2.22
C VAL A 44 -7.56 -3.88 3.05
N ILE A 45 -6.54 -4.41 2.39
CA ILE A 45 -5.38 -5.04 3.03
C ILE A 45 -4.21 -4.06 3.00
N LEU A 46 -3.72 -3.67 4.18
CA LEU A 46 -2.55 -2.82 4.30
C LEU A 46 -1.27 -3.62 3.96
N LYS A 47 -0.47 -3.10 3.04
CA LYS A 47 0.89 -3.59 2.75
C LYS A 47 1.95 -2.77 3.47
N ASP A 48 3.16 -3.31 3.50
CA ASP A 48 4.33 -2.60 4.02
C ASP A 48 4.59 -1.31 3.24
N THR A 49 5.11 -0.30 3.94
CA THR A 49 5.48 0.98 3.32
C THR A 49 6.63 0.76 2.33
N ILE A 50 6.41 1.15 1.08
CA ILE A 50 7.40 1.09 0.01
C ILE A 50 8.40 2.23 0.17
N LEU A 51 9.69 1.90 0.22
CA LEU A 51 10.78 2.85 0.35
C LEU A 51 11.71 2.86 -0.88
N GLU A 52 11.68 1.79 -1.68
CA GLU A 52 12.53 1.57 -2.86
C GLU A 52 11.76 0.95 -4.03
N ALA A 53 12.30 1.10 -5.25
CA ALA A 53 11.64 0.71 -6.49
C ALA A 53 11.41 -0.81 -6.64
N ASN A 54 12.37 -1.61 -6.16
CA ASN A 54 12.27 -3.07 -6.20
C ASN A 54 11.10 -3.57 -5.34
N GLN A 55 10.91 -2.99 -4.15
CA GLN A 55 9.79 -3.34 -3.27
C GLN A 55 8.44 -3.07 -3.95
N TYR A 56 8.31 -1.93 -4.65
CA TYR A 56 7.10 -1.64 -5.41
C TYR A 56 6.85 -2.70 -6.49
N THR A 57 7.89 -3.01 -7.26
CA THR A 57 7.82 -3.98 -8.36
C THR A 57 7.43 -5.37 -7.86
N GLU A 58 7.94 -5.79 -6.71
CA GLU A 58 7.59 -7.06 -6.06
C GLU A 58 6.13 -7.07 -5.63
N VAL A 59 5.67 -6.05 -4.90
CA VAL A 59 4.27 -5.97 -4.43
C VAL A 59 3.28 -5.92 -5.58
N ILE A 60 3.56 -5.21 -6.67
CA ILE A 60 2.65 -5.20 -7.83
C ILE A 60 2.62 -6.57 -8.53
N LYS A 61 3.76 -7.27 -8.64
CA LYS A 61 3.77 -8.64 -9.19
C LYS A 61 2.97 -9.61 -8.33
N GLU A 62 3.06 -9.48 -7.01
CA GLU A 62 2.24 -10.28 -6.09
C GLU A 62 0.75 -9.97 -6.28
N ALA A 63 0.39 -8.69 -6.43
CA ALA A 63 -0.99 -8.28 -6.68
C ALA A 63 -1.54 -8.82 -8.00
N ASP A 64 -0.73 -8.81 -9.06
CA ASP A 64 -1.11 -9.31 -10.39
C ASP A 64 -1.30 -10.83 -10.42
N PHE A 65 -0.60 -11.57 -9.54
CA PHE A 65 -0.68 -13.03 -9.48
C PHE A 65 -1.80 -13.57 -8.58
N ASP A 66 -2.28 -12.77 -7.62
CA ASP A 66 -3.35 -13.19 -6.71
C ASP A 66 -4.72 -12.84 -7.29
N ASP A 67 -5.45 -13.87 -7.77
CA ASP A 67 -6.80 -13.75 -8.35
C ASP A 67 -7.83 -13.10 -7.40
N LYS A 68 -7.54 -12.99 -6.10
CA LYS A 68 -8.40 -12.28 -5.14
C LYS A 68 -8.20 -10.78 -5.18
N VAL A 69 -7.06 -10.29 -5.66
CA VAL A 69 -6.75 -8.86 -5.67
C VAL A 69 -7.44 -8.20 -6.85
N ALA A 70 -8.52 -7.48 -6.58
CA ALA A 70 -9.26 -6.75 -7.62
C ALA A 70 -8.64 -5.38 -7.95
N GLY A 71 -7.69 -4.91 -7.13
CA GLY A 71 -6.97 -3.68 -7.42
C GLY A 71 -6.06 -3.22 -6.29
N VAL A 72 -5.29 -2.17 -6.58
CA VAL A 72 -4.37 -1.52 -5.65
C VAL A 72 -4.74 -0.05 -5.43
N ILE A 73 -4.52 0.43 -4.21
CA ILE A 73 -4.68 1.80 -3.77
C ILE A 73 -3.30 2.28 -3.33
N THR A 74 -2.67 3.13 -4.13
CA THR A 74 -1.34 3.67 -3.80
C THR A 74 -1.47 5.03 -3.11
N TRP A 75 -0.86 5.17 -1.93
CA TRP A 75 -0.86 6.44 -1.21
C TRP A 75 0.55 6.89 -0.82
N MET A 76 0.98 8.02 -1.39
CA MET A 76 2.27 8.62 -1.06
C MET A 76 2.06 9.60 0.11
N HIS A 77 2.14 9.07 1.33
CA HIS A 77 1.93 9.82 2.57
C HIS A 77 2.94 10.97 2.71
N THR A 78 4.16 10.75 2.23
CA THR A 78 5.22 11.73 2.15
C THR A 78 5.72 11.83 0.70
N PHE A 79 6.67 12.72 0.42
CA PHE A 79 7.29 12.75 -0.90
C PHE A 79 8.02 11.43 -1.15
N SER A 80 7.48 10.62 -2.06
CA SER A 80 8.15 9.45 -2.63
C SER A 80 8.55 9.79 -4.06
N PRO A 81 9.85 9.71 -4.42
CA PRO A 81 10.28 9.98 -5.79
C PRO A 81 9.55 9.06 -6.77
N ALA A 82 8.80 9.65 -7.71
CA ALA A 82 7.99 8.90 -8.68
C ALA A 82 8.78 7.85 -9.47
N LYS A 83 10.10 8.04 -9.64
CA LYS A 83 11.02 7.05 -10.24
C LYS A 83 10.94 5.67 -9.56
N ASN A 84 10.65 5.61 -8.26
CA ASN A 84 10.50 4.35 -7.54
C ASN A 84 9.20 3.61 -7.90
N LEU A 85 8.21 4.30 -8.43
CA LEU A 85 6.91 3.72 -8.81
C LEU A 85 6.90 3.30 -10.29
N VAL A 86 7.64 4.01 -11.16
CA VAL A 86 7.62 3.76 -12.63
C VAL A 86 8.05 2.34 -13.02
N SER A 87 8.86 1.65 -12.22
CA SER A 87 9.29 0.29 -12.57
C SER A 87 8.20 -0.78 -12.44
N GLY A 88 7.09 -0.47 -11.76
CA GLY A 88 5.97 -1.39 -11.55
C GLY A 88 4.64 -0.93 -12.17
N ILE A 89 4.64 0.12 -13.01
CA ILE A 89 3.47 0.60 -13.77
C ILE A 89 3.47 -0.04 -15.16
#